data_AF-A0A5C5XHG6-F1
#
_entry.id   AF-A0A5C5XHG6-F1
#
_cell.length_a   1.000
_cell.length_b   1.000
_cell.length_c   1.000
_cell.angle_alpha   90.00
_cell.angle_beta   90.00
_cell.angle_gamma   90.00
#
_symmetry.space_group_name_H-M   'P 1'
#
loop_
_entity.id
_entity.type
_entity.pdbx_description
1 polymer ?
#
loop_
_entity_poly.entity_id
_entity_poly.type
_entity_poly.pdbx_seq_one_letter_code
_entity_poly.pdbx_strand_id
1 'polypeptide(L)'
;MQPLSTFLGTTPPQAAPVVDFIKPLTKEDEKTSLDFFNIMNFVLGYCLTLPNEKALRESFATIGIEGGKTFDPAKLSPEMRTAIEQGRADAWEAFAGGVKELNEGKLTSGDIFGSRETLSDNYLYRWLGTIGIYGNAQAEAMYPIYRVDSEGQPLTGSDNYTLHFAPGEYPTVNAFWSLTMYELPQSLLVANPINRYLIKSPMLPELKKDADGGLTIYIQNESPGKELEANWLPAPKGPFATYMRLYWPKEVALDGTWKAPKLEKVK
;
A
#
# COMPACT_ATOMS: atom_id res chain seq x y z
N MET A 1 -0.50 -25.20 19.70
CA MET A 1 0.00 -25.40 18.32
C MET A 1 1.08 -26.48 18.34
N GLN A 2 1.17 -27.34 17.34
CA GLN A 2 2.24 -28.34 17.18
C GLN A 2 2.90 -28.19 15.79
N PRO A 3 4.18 -28.55 15.60
CA PRO A 3 4.82 -28.53 14.29
C PRO A 3 4.12 -29.43 13.26
N LEU A 4 4.17 -29.06 11.98
CA LEU A 4 3.55 -29.84 10.90
C LEU A 4 4.12 -31.26 10.82
N SER A 5 5.43 -31.43 11.04
CA SER A 5 6.06 -32.76 11.09
C SER A 5 5.49 -33.64 12.21
N THR A 6 5.24 -33.06 13.39
CA THR A 6 4.59 -33.76 14.51
C THR A 6 3.15 -34.14 14.17
N PHE A 7 2.37 -33.23 13.57
CA PHE A 7 1.01 -33.52 13.14
C PHE A 7 0.94 -34.63 12.09
N LEU A 8 1.88 -34.64 11.15
CA LEU A 8 1.96 -35.62 10.07
C LEU A 8 2.69 -36.92 10.47
N GLY A 9 3.27 -37.00 11.68
CA GLY A 9 4.09 -38.13 12.10
C GLY A 9 5.37 -38.32 11.28
N THR A 10 5.87 -37.25 10.67
CA THR A 10 7.09 -37.27 9.84
C THR A 10 8.29 -36.72 10.62
N THR A 11 9.50 -37.08 10.16
CA THR A 11 10.74 -36.54 10.72
C THR A 11 10.78 -35.02 10.53
N PRO A 12 11.10 -34.23 11.58
CA PRO A 12 11.30 -32.80 11.42
C PRO A 12 12.37 -32.49 10.37
N PRO A 13 12.18 -31.44 9.55
CA PRO A 13 13.23 -31.00 8.63
C PRO A 13 14.47 -30.56 9.42
N GLN A 14 15.63 -30.62 8.77
CA GLN A 14 16.86 -30.05 9.32
C GLN A 14 16.65 -28.57 9.66
N ALA A 15 17.13 -28.14 10.82
CA ALA A 15 17.11 -26.73 11.19
C ALA A 15 17.88 -25.89 10.17
N ALA A 16 17.32 -24.75 9.78
CA ALA A 16 18.01 -23.81 8.92
C ALA A 16 19.32 -23.33 9.60
N PRO A 17 20.39 -23.09 8.84
CA PRO A 17 21.60 -22.47 9.37
C PRO A 17 21.29 -21.13 10.04
N VAL A 18 22.04 -20.80 11.09
CA VAL A 18 21.96 -19.47 11.71
C VAL A 18 22.48 -18.44 10.71
N VAL A 19 21.68 -17.42 10.44
CA VAL A 19 22.06 -16.29 9.60
C VAL A 19 22.74 -15.23 10.48
N ASP A 20 23.98 -14.91 10.16
CA ASP A 20 24.70 -13.78 10.76
C ASP A 20 24.31 -12.49 10.02
N PHE A 21 23.30 -11.79 10.55
CA PHE A 21 22.78 -10.59 9.93
C PHE A 21 23.76 -9.43 10.07
N ILE A 22 24.05 -8.76 8.94
CA ILE A 22 24.87 -7.55 8.98
C ILE A 22 24.12 -6.41 9.69
N LYS A 23 24.88 -5.46 10.23
CA LYS A 23 24.31 -4.26 10.85
C LYS A 23 23.54 -3.45 9.80
N PRO A 24 22.27 -3.08 10.06
CA PRO A 24 21.52 -2.22 9.14
C PRO A 24 22.08 -0.80 9.14
N LEU A 25 21.89 -0.10 8.03
CA LEU A 25 22.19 1.31 7.90
C LEU A 25 21.14 2.18 8.62
N THR A 26 21.51 3.42 8.91
CA THR A 26 20.50 4.41 9.30
C THR A 26 19.68 4.82 8.08
N LYS A 27 18.48 5.38 8.30
CA LYS A 27 17.64 5.89 7.20
C LYS A 27 18.34 6.93 6.31
N GLU A 28 19.29 7.67 6.88
CA GLU A 28 20.07 8.66 6.14
C GLU A 28 21.19 7.99 5.34
N ASP A 29 21.89 7.05 5.96
CA ASP A 29 22.97 6.32 5.29
C ASP A 29 22.44 5.42 4.16
N GLU A 30 21.23 4.87 4.28
CA GLU A 30 20.56 4.16 3.17
C GLU A 30 20.42 5.03 1.91
N LYS A 31 20.34 6.36 2.07
CA LYS A 31 20.20 7.32 0.96
C LYS A 31 21.52 7.85 0.44
N THR A 32 22.56 7.86 1.28
CA THR A 32 23.77 8.65 1.04
C THR A 32 25.06 7.83 1.03
N SER A 33 25.09 6.68 1.70
CA SER A 33 26.27 5.83 1.79
C SER A 33 26.31 4.78 0.68
N LEU A 34 27.51 4.46 0.21
CA LEU A 34 27.75 3.33 -0.69
C LEU A 34 27.77 1.98 0.07
N ASP A 35 27.79 2.01 1.40
CA ASP A 35 27.64 0.79 2.22
C ASP A 35 26.29 0.11 2.03
N PHE A 36 25.31 0.81 1.43
CA PHE A 36 24.06 0.20 0.99
C PHE A 36 24.31 -1.04 0.13
N PHE A 37 25.34 -1.04 -0.71
CA PHE A 37 25.67 -2.18 -1.56
C PHE A 37 26.19 -3.39 -0.77
N ASN A 38 26.68 -3.22 0.46
CA ASN A 38 26.98 -4.34 1.36
C ASN A 38 25.69 -5.01 1.88
N ILE A 39 24.64 -4.22 2.20
CA ILE A 39 23.30 -4.77 2.48
C ILE A 39 22.76 -5.49 1.27
N MET A 40 22.85 -4.87 0.09
CA MET A 40 22.38 -5.46 -1.15
C MET A 40 23.10 -6.79 -1.42
N ASN A 41 24.43 -6.83 -1.37
CA ASN A 41 25.19 -8.07 -1.56
C ASN A 41 24.84 -9.16 -0.54
N PHE A 42 24.64 -8.79 0.74
CA PHE A 42 24.20 -9.73 1.77
C PHE A 42 22.84 -10.34 1.41
N VAL A 43 21.84 -9.52 1.10
CA VAL A 43 20.48 -9.98 0.74
C VAL A 43 20.51 -10.83 -0.53
N LEU A 44 21.28 -10.40 -1.54
CA LEU A 44 21.45 -11.10 -2.81
C LEU A 44 22.10 -12.48 -2.67
N GLY A 45 22.77 -12.78 -1.56
CA GLY A 45 23.28 -14.13 -1.25
C GLY A 45 22.18 -15.13 -0.94
N TYR A 46 20.98 -14.65 -0.57
CA TYR A 46 19.79 -15.46 -0.30
C TYR A 46 18.77 -15.41 -1.44
N CYS A 47 18.99 -14.56 -2.45
CA CYS A 47 18.12 -14.43 -3.61
C CYS A 47 18.61 -15.31 -4.76
N LEU A 48 17.74 -16.17 -5.27
CA LEU A 48 18.00 -16.87 -6.52
C LEU A 48 18.12 -15.88 -7.68
N THR A 49 19.18 -16.02 -8.49
CA THR A 49 19.29 -15.26 -9.75
C THR A 49 18.34 -15.87 -10.78
N LEU A 50 17.38 -15.07 -11.22
CA LEU A 50 16.34 -15.53 -12.14
C LEU A 50 16.78 -15.43 -13.60
N PRO A 51 16.16 -16.20 -14.51
CA PRO A 51 16.53 -16.19 -15.92
C PRO A 51 16.53 -14.79 -16.55
N ASN A 52 15.52 -13.97 -16.25
CA ASN A 52 15.38 -12.60 -16.76
C ASN A 52 16.28 -11.57 -16.04
N GLU A 53 16.90 -11.95 -14.92
CA GLU A 53 17.80 -11.09 -14.14
C GLU A 53 19.28 -11.42 -14.38
N LYS A 54 19.61 -12.49 -15.11
CA LYS A 54 21.01 -12.94 -15.32
C LYS A 54 21.91 -11.82 -15.86
N ALA A 55 21.51 -11.19 -16.96
CA ALA A 55 22.30 -10.11 -17.56
C ALA A 55 22.45 -8.90 -16.63
N LEU A 56 21.40 -8.56 -15.87
CA LEU A 56 21.45 -7.50 -14.87
C LEU A 56 22.44 -7.85 -13.74
N ARG A 57 22.42 -9.09 -13.25
CA ARG A 57 23.29 -9.59 -12.19
C ARG A 57 24.76 -9.67 -12.65
N GLU A 58 25.00 -10.05 -13.91
CA GLU A 58 26.33 -10.02 -14.53
C GLU A 58 26.85 -8.58 -14.65
N SER A 59 26.00 -7.63 -15.05
CA SER A 59 26.34 -6.21 -15.08
C SER A 59 26.69 -5.68 -13.69
N PHE A 60 25.88 -5.97 -12.68
CA PHE A 60 26.14 -5.62 -11.28
C PHE A 60 27.47 -6.17 -10.76
N ALA A 61 27.82 -7.42 -11.11
CA ALA A 61 29.07 -8.02 -10.69
C ALA A 61 30.31 -7.25 -11.19
N THR A 62 30.22 -6.59 -12.36
CA THR A 62 31.33 -5.78 -12.91
C THR A 62 31.70 -4.58 -12.05
N ILE A 63 30.78 -4.12 -11.19
CA ILE A 63 30.99 -3.01 -10.25
C ILE A 63 31.04 -3.47 -8.79
N GLY A 64 31.23 -4.77 -8.54
CA GLY A 64 31.38 -5.33 -7.19
C GLY A 64 30.08 -5.63 -6.46
N ILE A 65 28.94 -5.59 -7.15
CA ILE A 65 27.63 -5.93 -6.60
C ILE A 65 27.33 -7.41 -6.91
N GLU A 66 27.46 -8.27 -5.91
CA GLU A 66 27.28 -9.71 -6.07
C GLU A 66 26.88 -10.38 -4.75
N GLY A 67 25.98 -11.36 -4.82
CA GLY A 67 25.47 -12.08 -3.65
C GLY A 67 26.58 -12.68 -2.79
N GLY A 68 26.58 -12.37 -1.49
CA GLY A 68 27.54 -12.89 -0.51
C GLY A 68 28.95 -12.27 -0.57
N LYS A 69 29.22 -11.28 -1.44
CA LYS A 69 30.51 -10.60 -1.51
C LYS A 69 30.51 -9.27 -0.77
N THR A 70 31.67 -8.83 -0.29
CA THR A 70 31.84 -7.47 0.23
C THR A 70 31.98 -6.47 -0.91
N PHE A 71 31.19 -5.40 -0.85
CA PHE A 71 31.34 -4.23 -1.70
C PHE A 71 32.38 -3.29 -1.08
N ASP A 72 33.42 -2.96 -1.84
CA ASP A 72 34.51 -2.08 -1.42
C ASP A 72 34.57 -0.83 -2.31
N PRO A 73 34.03 0.32 -1.84
CA PRO A 73 34.03 1.56 -2.60
C PRO A 73 35.42 2.07 -2.97
N ALA A 74 36.48 1.64 -2.27
CA ALA A 74 37.85 2.05 -2.54
C ALA A 74 38.43 1.40 -3.82
N LYS A 75 37.81 0.32 -4.31
CA LYS A 75 38.20 -0.34 -5.56
C LYS A 75 37.58 0.29 -6.81
N LEU A 76 36.63 1.20 -6.64
CA LEU A 76 36.01 1.94 -7.74
C LEU A 76 36.93 3.06 -8.22
N SER A 77 36.95 3.31 -9.54
CA SER A 77 37.57 4.53 -10.06
C SER A 77 36.78 5.78 -9.58
N PRO A 78 37.39 6.97 -9.58
CA PRO A 78 36.68 8.21 -9.26
C PRO A 78 35.44 8.44 -10.14
N GLU A 79 35.52 8.08 -11.42
CA GLU A 79 34.41 8.17 -12.38
C GLU A 79 33.29 7.19 -12.03
N MET A 80 33.63 5.93 -11.71
CA MET A 80 32.65 4.93 -11.29
C MET A 80 31.93 5.33 -10.01
N ARG A 81 32.67 5.85 -9.01
CA ARG A 81 32.08 6.33 -7.76
C ARG A 81 31.07 7.46 -8.04
N THR A 82 31.48 8.44 -8.84
CA THR A 82 30.63 9.56 -9.23
C THR A 82 29.37 9.08 -9.96
N ALA A 83 29.51 8.14 -10.91
CA ALA A 83 28.38 7.59 -11.66
C ALA A 83 27.40 6.82 -10.76
N ILE A 84 27.89 6.05 -9.79
CA ILE A 84 27.03 5.33 -8.83
C ILE A 84 26.29 6.32 -7.91
N GLU A 85 26.97 7.36 -7.43
CA GLU A 85 26.35 8.40 -6.60
C GLU A 85 25.25 9.16 -7.36
N GLN A 86 25.49 9.48 -8.64
CA GLN A 86 24.49 10.09 -9.53
C GLN A 86 23.31 9.15 -9.78
N GLY A 87 23.56 7.89 -10.15
CA GLY A 87 22.48 6.93 -10.39
C GLY A 87 21.61 6.68 -9.15
N ARG A 88 22.19 6.76 -7.95
CA ARG A 88 21.42 6.72 -6.70
C ARG A 88 20.55 7.97 -6.53
N ALA A 89 21.07 9.16 -6.83
CA ALA A 89 20.29 10.39 -6.80
C ALA A 89 19.10 10.32 -7.77
N ASP A 90 19.35 9.89 -9.01
CA ASP A 90 18.32 9.68 -10.03
C ASP A 90 17.24 8.69 -9.56
N ALA A 91 17.65 7.60 -8.91
CA ALA A 91 16.71 6.62 -8.35
C ALA A 91 15.80 7.22 -7.27
N TRP A 92 16.34 8.04 -6.37
CA TRP A 92 15.54 8.72 -5.34
C TRP A 92 14.62 9.80 -5.91
N GLU A 93 15.04 10.51 -6.96
CA GLU A 93 14.18 11.43 -7.70
C GLU A 93 13.02 10.68 -8.38
N ALA A 94 13.30 9.56 -9.04
CA ALA A 94 12.28 8.70 -9.65
C ALA A 94 11.30 8.16 -8.61
N PHE A 95 11.80 7.73 -7.43
CA PHE A 95 10.95 7.30 -6.32
C PHE A 95 10.05 8.43 -5.82
N ALA A 96 10.59 9.64 -5.61
CA ALA A 96 9.81 10.80 -5.21
C ALA A 96 8.72 11.16 -6.26
N GLY A 97 9.05 11.04 -7.55
CA GLY A 97 8.10 11.17 -8.65
C GLY A 97 6.96 10.14 -8.56
N GLY A 98 7.27 8.86 -8.36
CA GLY A 98 6.26 7.82 -8.19
C GLY A 98 5.39 8.00 -6.94
N VAL A 99 5.97 8.48 -5.83
CA VAL A 99 5.20 8.86 -4.62
C VAL A 99 4.20 9.97 -4.93
N LYS A 100 4.61 10.97 -5.71
CA LYS A 100 3.70 12.04 -6.16
C LYS A 100 2.56 11.50 -7.01
N GLU A 101 2.84 10.61 -7.95
CA GLU A 101 1.81 9.98 -8.79
C GLU A 101 0.83 9.12 -7.98
N LEU A 102 1.30 8.40 -6.95
CA LEU A 102 0.44 7.68 -6.00
C LEU A 102 -0.49 8.63 -5.22
N ASN A 103 0.04 9.77 -4.77
CA ASN A 103 -0.76 10.77 -4.05
C ASN A 103 -1.80 11.46 -4.95
N GLU A 104 -1.49 11.63 -6.24
CA GLU A 104 -2.40 12.16 -7.26
C GLU A 104 -3.38 11.10 -7.78
N GLY A 105 -3.23 9.83 -7.39
CA GLY A 105 -4.06 8.72 -7.86
C GLY A 105 -3.81 8.31 -9.31
N LYS A 106 -2.70 8.77 -9.92
CA LYS A 106 -2.25 8.35 -11.26
C LYS A 106 -1.62 6.96 -11.24
N LEU A 107 -0.93 6.64 -10.15
CA LEU A 107 -0.57 5.29 -9.77
C LEU A 107 -1.45 4.84 -8.61
N THR A 108 -1.71 3.55 -8.56
CA THR A 108 -2.49 2.93 -7.50
C THR A 108 -1.70 1.79 -6.85
N SER A 109 -2.19 1.30 -5.72
CA SER A 109 -1.68 0.07 -5.10
C SER A 109 -1.73 -1.12 -6.07
N GLY A 110 -2.72 -1.17 -6.97
CA GLY A 110 -2.84 -2.23 -7.97
C GLY A 110 -1.70 -2.28 -8.98
N ASP A 111 -1.07 -1.13 -9.25
CA ASP A 111 0.06 -1.02 -10.18
C ASP A 111 1.38 -1.48 -9.55
N ILE A 112 1.55 -1.25 -8.24
CA ILE A 112 2.82 -1.45 -7.53
C ILE A 112 2.89 -2.77 -6.75
N PHE A 113 1.77 -3.47 -6.58
CA PHE A 113 1.72 -4.80 -5.95
C PHE A 113 1.29 -5.87 -6.94
N GLY A 114 1.98 -7.00 -6.92
CA GLY A 114 1.70 -8.08 -7.85
C GLY A 114 2.70 -9.21 -7.73
N SER A 115 2.53 -10.20 -8.61
CA SER A 115 3.47 -11.29 -8.71
C SER A 115 4.74 -10.84 -9.46
N ARG A 116 5.71 -11.76 -9.53
CA ARG A 116 6.90 -11.53 -10.32
C ARG A 116 6.57 -11.36 -11.80
N GLU A 117 5.60 -12.13 -12.29
CA GLU A 117 5.15 -12.11 -13.68
C GLU A 117 4.50 -10.77 -14.04
N THR A 118 3.69 -10.20 -13.13
CA THR A 118 3.01 -8.92 -13.39
C THR A 118 3.94 -7.71 -13.27
N LEU A 119 4.79 -7.68 -12.23
CA LEU A 119 5.72 -6.56 -12.01
C LEU A 119 7.02 -6.67 -12.83
N SER A 120 7.33 -7.84 -13.39
CA SER A 120 8.45 -8.14 -14.30
C SER A 120 9.81 -7.53 -13.88
N ASP A 121 10.25 -6.48 -14.53
CA ASP A 121 11.51 -5.76 -14.39
C ASP A 121 11.26 -4.30 -13.99
N ASN A 122 10.03 -3.97 -13.59
CA ASN A 122 9.68 -2.66 -13.05
C ASN A 122 10.11 -2.54 -11.58
N TYR A 123 11.43 -2.41 -11.38
CA TYR A 123 12.03 -2.29 -10.05
C TYR A 123 11.57 -1.03 -9.31
N LEU A 124 11.24 0.05 -10.03
CA LEU A 124 10.70 1.27 -9.42
C LEU A 124 9.35 0.98 -8.75
N TYR A 125 8.43 0.29 -9.42
CA TYR A 125 7.11 -0.03 -8.84
C TYR A 125 7.24 -1.01 -7.68
N ARG A 126 8.14 -2.00 -7.80
CA ARG A 126 8.50 -2.90 -6.69
C ARG A 126 9.02 -2.14 -5.48
N TRP A 127 9.83 -1.10 -5.71
CA TRP A 127 10.32 -0.23 -4.64
C TRP A 127 9.22 0.66 -4.06
N LEU A 128 8.37 1.27 -4.88
CA LEU A 128 7.20 2.04 -4.42
C LEU A 128 6.28 1.18 -3.53
N GLY A 129 6.15 -0.12 -3.82
CA GLY A 129 5.40 -1.07 -2.98
C GLY A 129 5.88 -1.13 -1.52
N THR A 130 7.13 -0.74 -1.21
CA THR A 130 7.65 -0.68 0.16
C THR A 130 6.97 0.39 1.03
N ILE A 131 6.26 1.34 0.43
CA ILE A 131 5.45 2.35 1.14
C ILE A 131 4.27 1.69 1.86
N GLY A 132 3.79 0.55 1.34
CA GLY A 132 2.68 -0.22 1.88
C GLY A 132 3.02 -1.71 1.96
N ILE A 133 4.04 -2.06 2.74
CA ILE A 133 4.54 -3.44 2.86
C ILE A 133 3.40 -4.48 2.98
N TYR A 134 3.58 -5.61 2.30
CA TYR A 134 2.59 -6.69 2.21
C TYR A 134 1.25 -6.30 1.54
N GLY A 135 1.27 -5.32 0.65
CA GLY A 135 0.13 -5.00 -0.20
C GLY A 135 -0.29 -6.18 -1.08
N ASN A 136 -1.59 -6.26 -1.37
CA ASN A 136 -2.17 -7.30 -2.22
C ASN A 136 -2.11 -6.90 -3.69
N ALA A 137 -2.02 -7.89 -4.57
CA ALA A 137 -2.28 -7.68 -6.00
C ALA A 137 -3.70 -7.15 -6.22
N GLN A 138 -3.91 -6.38 -7.28
CA GLN A 138 -5.19 -5.73 -7.57
C GLN A 138 -6.37 -6.72 -7.65
N ALA A 139 -6.13 -7.91 -8.20
CA ALA A 139 -7.12 -8.98 -8.32
C ALA A 139 -7.63 -9.50 -6.96
N GLU A 140 -6.82 -9.37 -5.91
CA GLU A 140 -7.17 -9.78 -4.54
C GLU A 140 -7.79 -8.63 -3.75
N ALA A 141 -7.26 -7.41 -3.89
CA ALA A 141 -7.87 -6.23 -3.29
C ALA A 141 -7.53 -4.91 -4.00
N MET A 142 -8.52 -4.01 -4.05
CA MET A 142 -8.35 -2.61 -4.48
C MET A 142 -8.60 -1.65 -3.33
N TYR A 143 -7.88 -0.52 -3.34
CA TYR A 143 -7.88 0.44 -2.24
C TYR A 143 -8.14 1.89 -2.70
N PRO A 144 -9.36 2.27 -3.12
CA PRO A 144 -9.66 3.69 -3.32
C PRO A 144 -9.49 4.46 -2.01
N ILE A 145 -8.71 5.54 -2.03
CA ILE A 145 -8.39 6.35 -0.85
C ILE A 145 -9.01 7.73 -0.99
N TYR A 146 -9.74 8.14 0.04
CA TYR A 146 -10.31 9.47 0.16
C TYR A 146 -9.47 10.32 1.10
N ARG A 147 -8.69 11.24 0.52
CA ARG A 147 -7.92 12.26 1.25
C ARG A 147 -8.46 13.68 1.05
N VAL A 148 -9.25 13.86 0.01
CA VAL A 148 -9.85 15.13 -0.39
C VAL A 148 -11.33 14.95 -0.71
N ASP A 149 -12.09 16.02 -0.65
CA ASP A 149 -13.48 16.08 -1.13
C ASP A 149 -13.57 16.27 -2.65
N SER A 150 -14.79 16.43 -3.16
CA SER A 150 -15.11 16.57 -4.58
C SER A 150 -14.51 17.82 -5.23
N GLU A 151 -14.22 18.85 -4.43
CA GLU A 151 -13.58 20.11 -4.81
C GLU A 151 -12.04 20.06 -4.61
N GLY A 152 -11.50 18.92 -4.17
CA GLY A 152 -10.07 18.71 -3.96
C GLY A 152 -9.53 19.29 -2.66
N GLN A 153 -10.39 19.67 -1.71
CA GLN A 153 -9.96 20.17 -0.40
C GLN A 153 -9.64 19.01 0.55
N PRO A 154 -8.55 19.10 1.36
CA PRO A 154 -8.23 18.10 2.37
C PRO A 154 -9.37 17.87 3.36
N LEU A 155 -9.61 16.61 3.72
CA LEU A 155 -10.69 16.24 4.63
C LEU A 155 -10.34 16.56 6.10
N THR A 156 -11.28 17.20 6.81
CA THR A 156 -11.18 17.53 8.23
C THR A 156 -12.54 17.43 8.91
N GLY A 157 -12.62 16.87 10.11
CA GLY A 157 -13.90 16.72 10.80
C GLY A 157 -14.47 17.99 11.44
N SER A 158 -13.87 19.16 11.15
CA SER A 158 -14.55 20.45 11.29
C SER A 158 -15.69 20.63 10.29
N ASP A 159 -15.67 19.86 9.20
CA ASP A 159 -16.70 19.81 8.17
C ASP A 159 -17.42 18.46 8.18
N ASN A 160 -18.57 18.44 7.50
CA ASN A 160 -19.38 17.24 7.31
C ASN A 160 -19.30 16.81 5.86
N TYR A 161 -19.26 15.50 5.61
CA TYR A 161 -19.18 14.94 4.26
C TYR A 161 -20.17 13.82 4.06
N THR A 162 -20.53 13.57 2.80
CA THR A 162 -21.33 12.41 2.40
C THR A 162 -20.60 11.61 1.32
N LEU A 163 -20.74 10.28 1.40
CA LEU A 163 -20.39 9.36 0.32
C LEU A 163 -21.67 8.70 -0.17
N HIS A 164 -22.13 9.06 -1.36
CA HIS A 164 -23.35 8.52 -1.94
C HIS A 164 -23.04 7.42 -2.97
N PHE A 165 -23.68 6.27 -2.80
CA PHE A 165 -23.76 5.23 -3.82
C PHE A 165 -25.16 5.26 -4.44
N ALA A 166 -25.22 5.51 -5.75
CA ALA A 166 -26.47 5.42 -6.49
C ALA A 166 -27.03 4.00 -6.45
N PRO A 167 -28.33 3.80 -6.75
CA PRO A 167 -28.97 2.49 -6.71
C PRO A 167 -28.22 1.45 -7.56
N GLY A 168 -27.71 0.39 -6.92
CA GLY A 168 -26.97 -0.67 -7.59
C GLY A 168 -25.49 -0.37 -7.87
N GLU A 169 -24.98 0.82 -7.54
CA GLU A 169 -23.59 1.23 -7.81
C GLU A 169 -22.63 1.03 -6.62
N TYR A 170 -22.97 0.08 -5.74
CA TYR A 170 -22.02 -0.37 -4.71
C TYR A 170 -20.72 -0.88 -5.34
N PRO A 171 -19.59 -0.84 -4.61
CA PRO A 171 -18.37 -1.51 -5.05
C PRO A 171 -18.66 -2.96 -5.46
N THR A 172 -18.26 -3.31 -6.68
CA THR A 172 -18.54 -4.60 -7.29
C THR A 172 -17.47 -5.61 -6.91
N VAL A 173 -17.84 -6.53 -6.01
CA VAL A 173 -16.93 -7.48 -5.38
C VAL A 173 -17.53 -8.87 -5.35
N ASN A 174 -16.67 -9.89 -5.29
CA ASN A 174 -17.07 -11.29 -5.07
C ASN A 174 -17.18 -11.63 -3.57
N ALA A 175 -16.42 -10.93 -2.72
CA ALA A 175 -16.47 -11.11 -1.27
C ALA A 175 -17.21 -9.94 -0.61
N PHE A 176 -16.49 -8.91 -0.17
CA PHE A 176 -17.06 -7.76 0.52
C PHE A 176 -16.25 -6.49 0.26
N TRP A 177 -16.86 -5.34 0.46
CA TRP A 177 -16.18 -4.06 0.56
C TRP A 177 -16.33 -3.43 1.94
N SER A 178 -15.42 -2.52 2.28
CA SER A 178 -15.48 -1.71 3.50
C SER A 178 -14.90 -0.31 3.30
N LEU A 179 -15.48 0.69 3.95
CA LEU A 179 -14.94 2.03 4.12
C LEU A 179 -14.48 2.21 5.57
N THR A 180 -13.20 2.44 5.81
CA THR A 180 -12.61 2.57 7.16
C THR A 180 -12.11 3.98 7.42
N MET A 181 -12.33 4.49 8.63
CA MET A 181 -11.89 5.80 9.09
C MET A 181 -10.47 5.76 9.69
N TYR A 182 -9.63 6.73 9.33
CA TYR A 182 -8.31 6.95 9.94
C TYR A 182 -8.07 8.43 10.26
N GLU A 183 -7.58 8.73 11.46
CA GLU A 183 -7.04 10.06 11.79
C GLU A 183 -5.68 10.26 11.13
N LEU A 184 -5.40 11.51 10.74
CA LEU A 184 -4.10 11.91 10.22
C LEU A 184 -3.39 12.86 11.20
N PRO A 185 -2.04 12.81 11.27
CA PRO A 185 -1.13 12.02 10.43
C PRO A 185 -0.85 10.58 10.91
N GLN A 186 -1.31 10.20 12.11
CA GLN A 186 -0.95 8.94 12.76
C GLN A 186 -1.44 7.71 12.00
N SER A 187 -2.47 7.87 11.17
CA SER A 187 -3.11 6.79 10.41
C SER A 187 -3.66 5.69 11.32
N LEU A 188 -4.23 6.09 12.46
CA LEU A 188 -4.85 5.20 13.45
C LEU A 188 -6.38 5.26 13.37
N LEU A 189 -7.04 4.25 13.94
CA LEU A 189 -8.50 4.28 14.09
C LEU A 189 -8.91 5.30 15.16
N VAL A 190 -10.08 5.89 14.99
CA VAL A 190 -10.56 7.00 15.83
C VAL A 190 -11.60 6.52 16.82
N ALA A 191 -11.28 6.64 18.12
CA ALA A 191 -12.25 6.38 19.19
C ALA A 191 -13.50 7.25 19.01
N ASN A 192 -14.69 6.64 19.11
CA ASN A 192 -15.96 7.32 18.88
C ASN A 192 -17.09 6.74 19.74
N PRO A 193 -18.18 7.49 19.98
CA PRO A 193 -19.22 7.11 20.94
C PRO A 193 -19.96 5.80 20.64
N ILE A 194 -19.94 5.33 19.39
CA ILE A 194 -20.65 4.13 18.94
C ILE A 194 -19.73 2.97 18.60
N ASN A 195 -18.42 3.08 18.90
CA ASN A 195 -17.39 2.07 18.58
C ASN A 195 -17.42 1.59 17.11
N ARG A 196 -17.72 2.50 16.16
CA ARG A 196 -17.77 2.19 14.73
C ARG A 196 -16.60 2.82 14.02
N TYR A 197 -15.73 1.99 13.45
CA TYR A 197 -14.51 2.44 12.76
C TYR A 197 -14.56 2.21 11.25
N LEU A 198 -15.60 1.49 10.78
CA LEU A 198 -15.84 1.20 9.38
C LEU A 198 -17.32 0.98 9.11
N ILE A 199 -17.70 1.11 7.84
CA ILE A 199 -18.95 0.56 7.27
C ILE A 199 -18.54 -0.48 6.22
N LYS A 200 -19.19 -1.64 6.22
CA LYS A 200 -18.89 -2.73 5.27
C LYS A 200 -20.15 -3.33 4.69
N SER A 201 -20.06 -3.88 3.49
CA SER A 201 -21.19 -4.51 2.78
C SER A 201 -22.03 -5.50 3.60
N PRO A 202 -21.48 -6.35 4.50
CA PRO A 202 -22.31 -7.19 5.36
C PRO A 202 -23.28 -6.42 6.27
N MET A 203 -23.03 -5.13 6.53
CA MET A 203 -23.92 -4.27 7.33
C MET A 203 -25.08 -3.70 6.52
N LEU A 204 -25.10 -3.85 5.18
CA LEU A 204 -26.13 -3.26 4.31
C LEU A 204 -27.58 -3.48 4.77
N PRO A 205 -27.97 -4.66 5.33
CA PRO A 205 -29.33 -4.86 5.85
C PRO A 205 -29.70 -3.97 7.04
N GLU A 206 -28.72 -3.44 7.78
CA GLU A 206 -28.90 -2.56 8.94
C GLU A 206 -28.82 -1.07 8.56
N LEU A 207 -28.38 -0.76 7.34
CA LEU A 207 -28.27 0.61 6.84
C LEU A 207 -29.61 1.08 6.23
N LYS A 208 -29.89 2.37 6.36
CA LYS A 208 -31.08 3.00 5.76
C LYS A 208 -30.78 3.36 4.31
N LYS A 209 -31.61 2.89 3.39
CA LYS A 209 -31.54 3.29 1.98
C LYS A 209 -32.11 4.69 1.80
N ASP A 210 -31.57 5.40 0.81
CA ASP A 210 -32.11 6.67 0.36
C ASP A 210 -33.44 6.44 -0.39
N ALA A 211 -34.22 7.49 -0.62
CA ALA A 211 -35.55 7.39 -1.24
C ALA A 211 -35.52 6.84 -2.68
N ASP A 212 -34.39 7.02 -3.38
CA ASP A 212 -34.13 6.47 -4.72
C ASP A 212 -33.64 5.01 -4.70
N GLY A 213 -33.42 4.44 -3.51
CA GLY A 213 -32.84 3.11 -3.32
C GLY A 213 -31.31 3.09 -3.20
N GLY A 214 -30.66 4.26 -3.21
CA GLY A 214 -29.23 4.44 -2.99
C GLY A 214 -28.82 4.26 -1.53
N LEU A 215 -27.57 4.60 -1.24
CA LEU A 215 -27.03 4.63 0.13
C LEU A 215 -26.13 5.83 0.30
N THR A 216 -26.49 6.72 1.23
CA THR A 216 -25.63 7.80 1.69
C THR A 216 -24.97 7.42 3.00
N ILE A 217 -23.64 7.41 3.02
CA ILE A 217 -22.82 7.34 4.25
C ILE A 217 -22.52 8.76 4.72
N TYR A 218 -22.81 9.06 5.98
CA TYR A 218 -22.48 10.34 6.60
C TYR A 218 -21.11 10.25 7.28
N ILE A 219 -20.19 11.14 6.94
CA ILE A 219 -18.82 11.16 7.48
C ILE A 219 -18.58 12.50 8.15
N GLN A 220 -18.65 12.51 9.47
CA GLN A 220 -18.60 13.74 10.27
C GLN A 220 -18.27 13.44 11.73
N ASN A 221 -17.77 14.44 12.46
CA ASN A 221 -17.36 14.27 13.85
C ASN A 221 -18.53 14.11 14.83
N GLU A 222 -19.56 14.93 14.66
CA GLU A 222 -20.77 14.89 15.49
C GLU A 222 -21.86 14.04 14.83
N SER A 223 -22.75 13.45 15.64
CA SER A 223 -23.85 12.63 15.11
C SER A 223 -24.72 13.44 14.13
N PRO A 224 -25.06 12.90 12.94
CA PRO A 224 -26.01 13.53 12.02
C PRO A 224 -27.46 13.50 12.51
N GLY A 225 -27.70 13.03 13.74
CA GLY A 225 -29.01 12.86 14.35
C GLY A 225 -29.45 11.40 14.34
N LYS A 226 -30.24 11.01 15.34
CA LYS A 226 -30.65 9.61 15.61
C LYS A 226 -31.18 8.86 14.39
N GLU A 227 -31.88 9.57 13.50
CA GLU A 227 -32.45 8.95 12.30
C GLU A 227 -31.40 8.58 11.25
N LEU A 228 -30.22 9.21 11.28
CA LEU A 228 -29.14 9.04 10.29
C LEU A 228 -27.94 8.25 10.84
N GLU A 229 -27.91 7.97 12.15
CA GLU A 229 -26.82 7.25 12.83
C GLU A 229 -26.58 5.83 12.29
N ALA A 230 -27.59 5.20 11.69
CA ALA A 230 -27.42 3.89 11.04
C ALA A 230 -26.31 3.94 9.96
N ASN A 231 -26.25 5.04 9.20
CA ASN A 231 -25.31 5.23 8.09
C ASN A 231 -24.10 6.12 8.45
N TRP A 232 -23.98 6.50 9.71
CA TRP A 232 -22.92 7.40 10.17
C TRP A 232 -21.61 6.65 10.38
N LEU A 233 -20.52 7.19 9.81
CA LEU A 233 -19.15 6.84 10.09
C LEU A 233 -18.48 8.01 10.85
N PRO A 234 -18.28 7.89 12.17
CA PRO A 234 -17.70 8.96 12.98
C PRO A 234 -16.28 9.33 12.54
N ALA A 235 -16.04 10.63 12.33
CA ALA A 235 -14.74 11.20 12.00
C ALA A 235 -14.07 11.84 13.23
N PRO A 236 -12.73 12.01 13.27
CA PRO A 236 -12.07 12.80 14.30
C PRO A 236 -12.39 14.29 14.10
N LYS A 237 -12.11 15.15 15.08
CA LYS A 237 -12.27 16.62 14.93
C LYS A 237 -11.30 17.24 13.92
N GLY A 238 -10.17 16.59 13.69
CA GLY A 238 -9.08 17.08 12.85
C GLY A 238 -9.01 16.41 11.48
N PRO A 239 -7.84 16.49 10.82
CA PRO A 239 -7.60 15.86 9.54
C PRO A 239 -7.84 14.35 9.56
N PHE A 240 -8.44 13.82 8.50
CA PHE A 240 -8.70 12.40 8.38
C PHE A 240 -8.57 11.92 6.93
N ALA A 241 -8.58 10.61 6.76
CA ALA A 241 -8.79 9.98 5.47
C ALA A 241 -9.68 8.74 5.65
N THR A 242 -10.45 8.40 4.61
CA THR A 242 -11.21 7.14 4.59
C THR A 242 -10.72 6.23 3.48
N TYR A 243 -10.63 4.94 3.79
CA TYR A 243 -10.00 3.96 2.92
C TYR A 243 -11.08 2.97 2.53
N MET A 244 -11.48 3.00 1.26
CA MET A 244 -12.31 1.96 0.68
C MET A 244 -11.44 0.75 0.38
N ARG A 245 -11.95 -0.44 0.66
CA ARG A 245 -11.33 -1.71 0.33
C ARG A 245 -12.33 -2.56 -0.39
N LEU A 246 -11.98 -3.02 -1.59
CA LEU A 246 -12.75 -4.00 -2.35
C LEU A 246 -11.98 -5.32 -2.24
N TYR A 247 -12.57 -6.35 -1.62
CA TYR A 247 -11.96 -7.66 -1.53
C TYR A 247 -12.49 -8.56 -2.63
N TRP A 248 -11.57 -9.12 -3.41
CA TRP A 248 -11.86 -9.89 -4.62
C TRP A 248 -12.76 -9.10 -5.59
N PRO A 249 -12.30 -7.93 -6.08
CA PRO A 249 -13.07 -7.09 -7.01
C PRO A 249 -13.48 -7.85 -8.26
N LYS A 250 -14.65 -7.51 -8.81
CA LYS A 250 -15.10 -8.01 -10.12
C LYS A 250 -14.40 -7.24 -11.25
N GLU A 251 -14.45 -7.79 -12.46
CA GLU A 251 -13.82 -7.20 -13.65
C GLU A 251 -14.18 -5.73 -13.85
N VAL A 252 -15.45 -5.36 -13.69
CA VAL A 252 -15.89 -3.98 -13.86
C VAL A 252 -15.25 -3.00 -12.87
N ALA A 253 -14.72 -3.45 -11.73
CA ALA A 253 -13.92 -2.61 -10.85
C ALA A 253 -12.44 -2.59 -11.28
N LEU A 254 -11.91 -3.71 -11.78
CA LEU A 254 -10.54 -3.86 -12.25
C LEU A 254 -10.25 -3.06 -13.53
N ASP A 255 -11.18 -3.10 -14.49
CA ASP A 255 -11.10 -2.36 -15.77
C ASP A 255 -11.43 -0.87 -15.63
N GLY A 256 -11.85 -0.44 -14.43
CA GLY A 256 -12.19 0.92 -14.09
C GLY A 256 -13.56 1.39 -14.61
N THR A 257 -14.44 0.51 -15.07
CA THR A 257 -15.83 0.84 -15.41
C THR A 257 -16.59 1.35 -14.18
N TRP A 258 -16.44 0.68 -13.05
CA TRP A 258 -16.87 1.18 -11.76
C TRP A 258 -15.91 2.27 -11.28
N LYS A 259 -16.47 3.42 -10.93
CA LYS A 259 -15.73 4.55 -10.36
C LYS A 259 -16.15 4.74 -8.91
N ALA A 260 -15.15 4.87 -8.04
CA ALA A 260 -15.40 5.25 -6.67
C ALA A 260 -16.05 6.64 -6.64
N PRO A 261 -17.23 6.82 -6.00
CA PRO A 261 -17.86 8.13 -5.88
C PRO A 261 -16.97 9.03 -5.03
N LYS A 262 -17.01 10.34 -5.26
CA LYS A 262 -16.25 11.32 -4.46
C LYS A 262 -16.96 11.60 -3.14
N LEU A 263 -16.22 12.10 -2.15
CA LEU A 263 -16.81 12.67 -0.95
C LEU A 263 -17.31 14.08 -1.22
N GLU A 264 -18.57 14.33 -0.95
CA GLU A 264 -19.17 15.65 -1.10
C GLU A 264 -19.18 16.35 0.26
N LYS A 265 -18.66 17.58 0.32
CA LYS A 265 -18.80 18.41 1.52
C LYS A 265 -20.26 18.87 1.64
N VAL A 266 -20.86 18.67 2.81
CA VAL A 266 -22.21 19.15 3.10
C VAL A 266 -22.15 20.68 3.22
N LYS A 267 -22.98 21.36 2.44
CA LYS A 267 -23.09 22.82 2.43
C LYS A 267 -24.07 23.31 3.50
#